data_AF-A0A935P2J0-F1
#
_entry.id   AF-A0A935P2J0-F1
#
_cell.length_a   1.000
_cell.length_b   1.000
_cell.length_c   1.000
_cell.angle_alpha   90.00
_cell.angle_beta   90.00
_cell.angle_gamma   90.00
#
_symmetry.space_group_name_H-M   'P 1'
#
loop_
_entity.id
_entity.type
_entity.pdbx_description
1 polymer ?
#
loop_
_entity_poly.entity_id
_entity_poly.type
_entity_poly.pdbx_seq_one_letter_code
_entity_poly.pdbx_strand_id
1 'polypeptide(L)'
;MTEPDIDYLLRRLGSDQPRDRANTLRGLTESPIADRRLLGACEALLDDDTITLLSIPYQFGEIRWVAAGAVAALRGALGMTEPVVVRDTFAPCSSTDVARLVREAGLSEDYAGLEGALGALRELAATARLPRRTLTRRP
;
A
#
# COMPACT_ATOMS: atom_id res chain seq x y z
N MET A 1 -4.53 12.08 -21.40
CA MET A 1 -4.24 10.66 -21.19
C MET A 1 -4.98 9.87 -22.24
N THR A 2 -4.37 8.83 -22.79
CA THR A 2 -4.92 8.03 -23.88
C THR A 2 -5.48 6.71 -23.34
N GLU A 3 -6.35 6.04 -24.11
CA GLU A 3 -6.87 4.72 -23.76
C GLU A 3 -5.75 3.67 -23.50
N PRO A 4 -4.67 3.60 -24.32
CA PRO A 4 -3.51 2.76 -24.00
C PRO A 4 -2.85 3.04 -22.65
N ASP A 5 -2.86 4.29 -22.18
CA ASP A 5 -2.29 4.64 -20.88
C ASP A 5 -3.15 4.07 -19.74
N ILE A 6 -4.48 4.12 -19.88
CA ILE A 6 -5.42 3.54 -18.90
C ILE A 6 -5.24 2.02 -18.85
N ASP A 7 -5.20 1.34 -20.00
CA ASP A 7 -5.00 -0.11 -20.08
C ASP A 7 -3.65 -0.54 -19.48
N TYR A 8 -2.60 0.26 -19.69
CA TYR A 8 -1.31 0.03 -19.06
C TYR A 8 -1.41 0.12 -17.53
N LEU A 9 -2.07 1.14 -17.00
CA LEU A 9 -2.25 1.32 -15.55
C LEU A 9 -3.10 0.20 -14.94
N LEU A 10 -4.19 -0.21 -15.61
CA LEU A 10 -5.04 -1.32 -15.18
C LEU A 10 -4.25 -2.64 -15.10
N ARG A 11 -3.44 -2.94 -16.11
CA ARG A 11 -2.55 -4.12 -16.08
C ARG A 11 -1.55 -4.08 -14.93
N ARG A 12 -1.00 -2.89 -14.63
CA ARG A 12 -0.06 -2.72 -13.51
C ARG A 12 -0.74 -2.88 -12.15
N LEU A 13 -1.98 -2.39 -11.99
CA LEU A 13 -2.79 -2.58 -10.78
C LEU A 13 -3.16 -4.06 -10.57
N GLY A 14 -3.33 -4.83 -11.65
CA GLY A 14 -3.57 -6.27 -11.61
C GLY A 14 -2.30 -7.15 -11.67
N SER A 15 -1.10 -6.57 -11.57
CA SER A 15 0.15 -7.33 -11.62
C SER A 15 0.30 -8.23 -10.39
N ASP A 16 0.79 -9.46 -10.56
CA ASP A 16 1.13 -10.36 -9.46
C ASP A 16 2.27 -9.81 -8.59
N GLN A 17 3.09 -8.88 -9.12
CA GLN A 17 4.18 -8.25 -8.38
C GLN A 17 3.64 -7.12 -7.49
N PRO A 18 3.68 -7.24 -6.14
CA PRO A 18 3.09 -6.23 -5.26
C PRO A 18 3.74 -4.85 -5.41
N ARG A 19 5.04 -4.82 -5.72
CA ARG A 19 5.78 -3.58 -5.97
C ARG A 19 5.24 -2.82 -7.19
N ASP A 20 4.75 -3.52 -8.20
CA ASP A 20 4.16 -2.89 -9.37
C ASP A 20 2.85 -2.19 -9.03
N ARG A 21 1.99 -2.90 -8.28
CA ARG A 21 0.74 -2.34 -7.75
C ARG A 21 1.02 -1.11 -6.89
N ALA A 22 1.94 -1.22 -5.93
CA ALA A 22 2.30 -0.12 -5.03
C ALA A 22 2.80 1.14 -5.77
N ASN A 23 3.69 0.96 -6.75
CA ASN A 23 4.21 2.07 -7.54
C ASN A 23 3.11 2.75 -8.37
N THR A 24 2.23 1.96 -8.98
CA THR A 24 1.13 2.49 -9.78
C THR A 24 0.11 3.23 -8.91
N LEU A 25 -0.26 2.69 -7.74
CA LEU A 25 -1.14 3.35 -6.77
C LEU A 25 -0.56 4.69 -6.29
N ARG A 26 0.75 4.75 -6.04
CA ARG A 26 1.41 6.01 -5.69
C ARG A 26 1.36 7.03 -6.82
N GLY A 27 1.64 6.60 -8.05
CA GLY A 27 1.51 7.48 -9.22
C GLY A 27 0.09 8.05 -9.36
N LEU A 28 -0.94 7.24 -9.13
CA LEU A 28 -2.35 7.68 -9.14
C LEU A 28 -2.72 8.57 -7.96
N THR A 29 -2.01 8.46 -6.83
CA THR A 29 -2.17 9.37 -5.69
C THR A 29 -1.57 10.74 -6.00
N GLU A 30 -0.40 10.78 -6.63
CA GLU A 30 0.34 12.00 -6.96
C GLU A 30 -0.25 12.72 -8.19
N SER A 31 -0.81 11.97 -9.14
CA SER A 31 -1.41 12.49 -10.37
C SER A 31 -2.67 11.70 -10.73
N PRO A 32 -3.81 11.98 -10.06
CA PRO A 32 -5.04 11.24 -10.26
C PRO A 32 -5.63 11.48 -11.64
N ILE A 33 -6.34 10.46 -12.13
CA ILE A 33 -6.94 10.44 -13.45
C ILE A 33 -8.44 10.22 -13.27
N ALA A 34 -9.26 11.13 -13.79
CA ALA A 34 -10.71 11.03 -13.66
C ALA A 34 -11.29 9.90 -14.57
N ASP A 35 -11.02 8.64 -14.21
CA ASP A 35 -11.50 7.43 -14.88
C ASP A 35 -12.08 6.43 -13.87
N ARG A 36 -13.32 6.01 -14.09
CA ARG A 36 -14.05 5.12 -13.17
C ARG A 36 -13.51 3.69 -13.12
N ARG A 37 -12.87 3.22 -14.19
CA ARG A 37 -12.25 1.88 -14.24
C ARG A 37 -11.03 1.84 -13.34
N LEU A 38 -10.21 2.89 -13.38
CA LEU A 38 -9.07 3.04 -12.47
C LEU A 38 -9.53 3.14 -11.02
N LEU A 39 -10.61 3.90 -10.75
CA LEU A 39 -11.20 3.95 -9.40
C LEU A 39 -11.61 2.53 -8.94
N GLY A 40 -12.38 1.81 -9.74
CA GLY A 40 -12.82 0.45 -9.39
C GLY A 40 -11.66 -0.53 -9.17
N ALA A 41 -10.60 -0.45 -9.98
CA ALA A 41 -9.40 -1.27 -9.81
C ALA A 41 -8.64 -0.93 -8.51
N CYS A 42 -8.53 0.37 -8.16
CA CYS A 42 -7.93 0.78 -6.89
C CYS A 42 -8.78 0.40 -5.67
N GLU A 43 -10.12 0.46 -5.78
CA GLU A 43 -11.05 0.06 -4.72
C GLU A 43 -10.94 -1.44 -4.41
N ALA A 44 -10.76 -2.28 -5.42
CA ALA A 44 -10.53 -3.72 -5.24
C ALA A 44 -9.25 -4.04 -4.44
N LEU A 45 -8.29 -3.12 -4.38
CA LEU A 45 -7.02 -3.26 -3.64
C LEU A 45 -7.10 -2.73 -2.20
N LEU A 46 -8.26 -2.23 -1.74
CA LEU A 46 -8.45 -1.80 -0.34
C LEU A 46 -8.43 -2.96 0.66
N ASP A 47 -8.65 -4.17 0.19
CA ASP A 47 -8.57 -5.40 0.99
C ASP A 47 -7.23 -6.15 0.80
N ASP A 48 -6.32 -5.67 -0.06
CA ASP A 48 -5.01 -6.29 -0.28
C ASP A 48 -4.05 -5.97 0.89
N ASP A 49 -3.91 -6.92 1.80
CA ASP A 49 -3.02 -6.83 2.97
C ASP A 49 -1.56 -7.24 2.67
N THR A 50 -1.21 -7.51 1.41
CA THR A 50 0.13 -7.91 1.02
C THR A 50 1.15 -6.87 1.47
N ILE A 51 2.12 -7.31 2.28
CA ILE A 51 3.24 -6.47 2.72
C ILE A 51 4.31 -6.42 1.65
N THR A 52 4.68 -5.20 1.26
CA THR A 52 5.70 -4.92 0.25
C THR A 52 6.47 -3.63 0.55
N LEU A 53 7.47 -3.33 -0.28
CA LEU A 53 8.12 -2.04 -0.33
C LEU A 53 7.24 -1.03 -1.08
N LEU A 54 6.84 0.04 -0.40
CA LEU A 54 5.95 1.08 -0.92
C LEU A 54 6.72 2.24 -1.57
N SER A 55 7.90 2.61 -1.05
CA SER A 55 8.68 3.72 -1.59
C SER A 55 10.17 3.66 -1.24
N ILE A 56 10.94 4.58 -1.85
CA ILE A 56 12.33 4.89 -1.52
C ILE A 56 12.37 6.36 -1.02
N PRO A 57 13.08 6.70 0.09
CA PRO A 57 13.82 5.80 1.00
C PRO A 57 12.93 4.67 1.55
N TYR A 58 13.51 3.52 1.90
CA TYR A 58 12.73 2.30 2.13
C TYR A 58 11.60 2.51 3.13
N GLN A 59 10.37 2.33 2.65
CA GLN A 59 9.14 2.31 3.43
C GLN A 59 8.38 1.02 3.12
N PHE A 60 8.13 0.22 4.14
CA PHE A 60 7.43 -1.04 4.05
C PHE A 60 6.01 -0.90 4.57
N GLY A 61 5.04 -1.51 3.91
CA GLY A 61 3.65 -1.47 4.34
C GLY A 61 2.76 -2.34 3.46
N GLU A 62 1.46 -2.30 3.75
CA GLU A 62 0.45 -3.07 3.01
C GLU A 62 0.00 -2.32 1.75
N ILE A 63 -0.38 -3.06 0.69
CA ILE A 63 -0.93 -2.47 -0.55
C ILE A 63 -2.15 -1.59 -0.25
N ARG A 64 -3.07 -2.06 0.60
CA ARG A 64 -4.27 -1.32 0.97
C ARG A 64 -4.00 0.08 1.55
N TRP A 65 -2.82 0.31 2.12
CA TRP A 65 -2.44 1.64 2.62
C TRP A 65 -2.31 2.65 1.48
N VAL A 66 -1.59 2.29 0.42
CA VAL A 66 -1.39 3.15 -0.75
C VAL A 66 -2.63 3.14 -1.65
N ALA A 67 -3.41 2.04 -1.66
CA ALA A 67 -4.71 1.99 -2.32
C ALA A 67 -5.66 3.04 -1.75
N ALA A 68 -5.71 3.21 -0.43
CA ALA A 68 -6.54 4.23 0.19
C ALA A 68 -6.18 5.66 -0.27
N GLY A 69 -4.89 5.94 -0.50
CA GLY A 69 -4.43 7.20 -1.07
C GLY A 69 -4.91 7.40 -2.51
N ALA A 70 -4.74 6.37 -3.35
CA ALA A 70 -5.14 6.41 -4.75
C ALA A 70 -6.66 6.55 -4.91
N VAL A 71 -7.45 5.79 -4.16
CA VAL A 71 -8.91 5.87 -4.19
C VAL A 71 -9.39 7.26 -3.78
N ALA A 72 -8.82 7.84 -2.71
CA ALA A 72 -9.17 9.19 -2.30
C ALA A 72 -8.86 10.22 -3.40
N ALA A 73 -7.65 10.18 -3.97
CA ALA A 73 -7.26 11.10 -5.04
C ALA A 73 -8.14 10.96 -6.29
N LEU A 74 -8.48 9.73 -6.69
CA LEU A 74 -9.36 9.45 -7.83
C LEU A 74 -10.80 9.91 -7.56
N ARG A 75 -11.31 9.70 -6.35
CA ARG A 75 -12.61 10.26 -5.91
C ARG A 75 -12.62 11.78 -6.02
N GLY A 76 -11.55 12.44 -5.56
CA GLY A 76 -11.40 13.89 -5.67
C GLY A 76 -11.43 14.36 -7.12
N ALA A 77 -10.68 13.69 -7.99
CA ALA A 77 -10.68 13.97 -9.44
C ALA A 77 -12.03 13.73 -10.12
N LEU A 78 -12.86 12.83 -9.58
CA LEU A 78 -14.21 12.53 -10.06
C LEU A 78 -15.32 13.37 -9.38
N GLY A 79 -14.96 14.27 -8.47
CA GLY A 79 -15.91 15.11 -7.73
C GLY A 79 -16.70 14.38 -6.63
N MET A 80 -16.22 13.22 -6.19
CA MET A 80 -16.78 12.45 -5.08
C MET A 80 -16.21 12.94 -3.74
N THR A 81 -16.99 12.85 -2.67
CA THR A 81 -16.63 13.43 -1.35
C THR A 81 -16.51 12.39 -0.24
N GLU A 82 -16.87 11.14 -0.53
CA GLU A 82 -16.90 10.05 0.43
C GLU A 82 -15.48 9.69 0.87
N PRO A 83 -15.17 9.70 2.18
CA PRO A 83 -13.87 9.31 2.66
C PRO A 83 -13.60 7.82 2.41
N VAL A 84 -12.33 7.48 2.27
CA VAL A 84 -11.85 6.09 2.23
C VAL A 84 -11.43 5.70 3.63
N VAL A 85 -11.96 4.59 4.14
CA VAL A 85 -11.66 4.07 5.47
C VAL A 85 -11.13 2.66 5.34
N VAL A 86 -9.89 2.44 5.77
CA VAL A 86 -9.28 1.11 5.89
C VAL A 86 -9.10 0.82 7.37
N ARG A 87 -9.80 -0.21 7.85
CA ARG A 87 -9.70 -0.66 9.24
C ARG A 87 -8.59 -1.67 9.36
N ASP A 88 -8.03 -1.76 10.57
CA ASP A 88 -7.04 -2.77 10.93
C ASP A 88 -5.92 -2.84 9.87
N THR A 89 -5.14 -1.77 9.73
CA THR A 89 -3.94 -1.72 8.88
C THR A 89 -2.76 -1.24 9.73
N PHE A 90 -1.52 -1.38 9.28
CA PHE A 90 -0.38 -0.79 9.98
C PHE A 90 0.24 0.36 9.19
N ALA A 91 0.87 1.29 9.91
CA ALA A 91 1.52 2.42 9.28
C ALA A 91 2.80 2.00 8.54
N PRO A 92 3.09 2.56 7.36
CA PRO A 92 4.36 2.34 6.69
C PRO A 92 5.52 2.64 7.62
N CYS A 93 6.53 1.80 7.55
CA CYS A 93 7.63 1.79 8.49
C CYS A 93 8.97 1.74 7.74
N SER A 94 9.98 2.39 8.30
CA SER A 94 11.34 2.36 7.74
C SER A 94 12.06 1.05 8.09
N SER A 95 13.21 0.78 7.47
CA SER A 95 14.07 -0.33 7.90
C SER A 95 14.45 -0.25 9.39
N THR A 96 14.64 0.96 9.92
CA THR A 96 14.93 1.19 11.34
C THR A 96 13.74 0.81 12.23
N ASP A 97 12.51 1.10 11.77
CA ASP A 97 11.30 0.71 12.47
C ASP A 97 11.10 -0.80 12.45
N VAL A 98 11.39 -1.47 11.32
CA VAL A 98 11.38 -2.94 11.25
C VAL A 98 12.31 -3.51 12.30
N ALA A 99 13.53 -3.00 12.41
CA ALA A 99 14.49 -3.47 13.39
C ALA A 99 14.03 -3.31 14.84
N ARG A 100 13.43 -2.17 15.14
CA ARG A 100 12.83 -1.91 16.44
C ARG A 100 11.71 -2.90 16.74
N LEU A 101 10.79 -3.11 15.80
CA LEU A 101 9.64 -4.01 15.94
C LEU A 101 10.05 -5.48 16.15
N VAL A 102 11.03 -5.96 15.37
CA VAL A 102 11.58 -7.32 15.50
C VAL A 102 12.16 -7.53 16.89
N ARG A 103 12.97 -6.57 17.36
CA ARG A 103 13.57 -6.62 18.71
C ARG A 103 12.53 -6.59 19.82
N GLU A 104 11.55 -5.69 19.74
CA GLU A 104 10.44 -5.59 20.70
C GLU A 104 9.61 -6.89 20.75
N ALA A 105 9.51 -7.60 19.62
CA ALA A 105 8.86 -8.89 19.55
C ALA A 105 9.75 -10.06 19.98
N GLY A 106 11.03 -9.85 20.28
CA GLY A 106 11.97 -10.93 20.60
C GLY A 106 12.18 -11.93 19.46
N LEU A 107 11.99 -11.48 18.22
CA LEU A 107 12.27 -12.26 17.01
C LEU A 107 13.76 -12.18 16.65
N SER A 108 14.23 -13.10 15.80
CA SER A 108 15.63 -13.10 15.36
C SER A 108 15.97 -11.82 14.60
N GLU A 109 17.10 -11.18 14.95
CA GLU A 109 17.61 -10.02 14.23
C GLU A 109 18.37 -10.41 12.94
N ASP A 110 18.46 -11.70 12.61
CA ASP A 110 19.10 -12.23 11.40
C ASP A 110 18.22 -12.04 10.14
N TYR A 111 17.76 -10.81 9.91
CA TYR A 111 17.07 -10.42 8.67
C TYR A 111 17.90 -9.34 7.96
N ALA A 112 18.41 -9.67 6.78
CA ALA A 112 19.25 -8.78 5.97
C ALA A 112 18.57 -8.45 4.64
N GLY A 113 18.76 -7.20 4.19
CA GLY A 113 18.24 -6.73 2.90
C GLY A 113 16.72 -6.63 2.83
N LEU A 114 16.23 -6.44 1.61
CA LEU A 114 14.82 -6.23 1.30
C LEU A 114 13.95 -7.44 1.71
N GLU A 115 14.32 -8.63 1.25
CA GLU A 115 13.54 -9.85 1.52
C GLU A 115 13.53 -10.23 3.00
N GLY A 116 14.64 -10.01 3.71
CA GLY A 116 14.69 -10.21 5.16
C GLY A 116 13.70 -9.29 5.90
N ALA A 117 13.70 -8.00 5.58
CA ALA A 117 12.77 -7.05 6.20
C ALA A 117 11.29 -7.40 5.91
N LEU A 118 10.97 -7.80 4.67
CA LEU A 118 9.63 -8.26 4.31
C LEU A 118 9.24 -9.54 5.03
N GLY A 119 10.15 -10.51 5.15
CA GLY A 119 9.94 -11.75 5.91
C GLY A 119 9.62 -11.47 7.38
N ALA A 120 10.42 -10.62 8.03
CA ALA A 120 10.22 -10.23 9.42
C ALA A 120 8.87 -9.53 9.65
N LEU A 121 8.46 -8.63 8.76
CA LEU A 121 7.15 -7.98 8.84
C LEU A 121 5.99 -8.96 8.66
N ARG A 122 6.11 -9.94 7.75
CA ARG A 122 5.10 -11.00 7.58
C ARG A 122 4.98 -11.87 8.83
N GLU A 123 6.09 -12.19 9.47
CA GLU A 123 6.09 -12.94 10.74
C GLU A 123 5.43 -12.14 11.88
N LEU A 124 5.75 -10.85 12.00
CA LEU A 124 5.09 -9.94 12.93
C LEU A 124 3.58 -9.83 12.68
N ALA A 125 3.16 -9.80 11.40
CA ALA A 125 1.76 -9.78 11.02
C ALA A 125 1.05 -11.08 11.43
N ALA A 126 1.65 -12.24 11.10
CA ALA A 126 1.11 -13.56 11.40
C ALA A 126 0.97 -13.82 12.91
N THR A 127 1.80 -13.18 13.73
CA THR A 127 1.77 -13.28 15.19
C THR A 127 0.98 -12.17 15.87
N ALA A 128 0.26 -11.33 15.11
CA ALA A 128 -0.52 -10.18 15.59
C ALA A 128 0.32 -9.17 16.42
N ARG A 129 1.60 -9.02 16.08
CA ARG A 129 2.56 -8.12 16.75
C ARG A 129 2.82 -6.83 15.99
N LEU A 130 2.24 -6.64 14.80
CA LEU A 130 2.27 -5.36 14.13
C LEU A 130 1.26 -4.38 14.75
N PRO A 131 1.64 -3.10 14.97
CA PRO A 131 0.72 -2.10 15.49
C PRO A 131 -0.38 -1.78 14.48
N ARG A 132 -1.63 -2.06 14.85
CA ARG A 132 -2.81 -1.89 14.00
C ARG A 132 -3.53 -0.58 14.28
N ARG A 133 -4.08 0.04 13.23
CA ARG A 133 -4.83 1.30 13.29
C ARG A 133 -5.88 1.39 12.19
N THR A 134 -6.83 2.32 12.39
CA THR A 134 -7.73 2.74 11.31
C THR A 134 -7.09 3.89 10.53
N LEU A 135 -7.11 3.77 9.21
CA LEU A 135 -6.70 4.78 8.25
C LEU A 135 -7.92 5.45 7.64
N THR A 136 -7.94 6.78 7.63
CA THR A 136 -8.94 7.57 6.89
C THR A 136 -8.24 8.50 5.90
N ARG A 137 -8.72 8.52 4.66
CA ARG A 137 -8.28 9.46 3.60
C ARG A 137 -9.49 10.22 3.09
N ARG A 138 -9.36 11.53 2.97
CA ARG A 138 -10.38 12.37 2.34
C ARG A 138 -10.00 12.60 0.88
N PRO A 139 -10.99 12.63 -0.03
CA PRO A 139 -10.78 13.00 -1.42
C PRO A 139 -10.11 14.37 -1.61
#